data_AF-A0A962YZ78-F1
#
_entry.id   AF-A0A962YZ78-F1
#
_cell.length_a   1.000
_cell.length_b   1.000
_cell.length_c   1.000
_cell.angle_alpha   90.00
_cell.angle_beta   90.00
_cell.angle_gamma   90.00
#
_symmetry.space_group_name_H-M   'P 1'
#
loop_
_entity.id
_entity.type
_entity.pdbx_description
1 polymer ?
#
loop_
_entity_poly.entity_id
_entity_poly.type
_entity_poly.pdbx_seq_one_letter_code
_entity_poly.pdbx_strand_id
1 'polypeptide(L)'
;MVERGVTALIALLESEIARQAEQSAPYENVEFGSTMSAFSKIEVTDIVRQMIGQENEELYSLPLIRRGSTLEDLKHIERLTGNDAAEADHVAQGILSDVEVVTTYPPGILMPHDKHQFMDSLNHSLEVFGGQPYYDEHMLGRAKLADVPEGD
;
A
#
# COMPACT_ATOMS: atom_id res chain seq x y z
N MET A 1 11.48 -26.32 -44.69
CA MET A 1 10.89 -24.99 -44.43
C MET A 1 9.77 -25.06 -43.40
N VAL A 2 8.91 -26.09 -43.45
CA VAL A 2 7.84 -26.35 -42.46
C VAL A 2 8.35 -26.50 -41.03
N GLU A 3 9.46 -27.21 -40.83
CA GLU A 3 10.01 -27.44 -39.48
C GLU A 3 10.42 -26.15 -38.76
N ARG A 4 11.00 -25.17 -39.47
CA ARG A 4 11.37 -23.86 -38.87
C ARG A 4 10.15 -23.05 -38.45
N GLY A 5 9.03 -23.19 -39.15
CA GLY A 5 7.76 -22.55 -38.79
C GLY A 5 7.13 -23.18 -37.55
N VAL A 6 7.20 -24.51 -37.44
CA VAL A 6 6.74 -25.24 -36.25
C VAL A 6 7.59 -24.88 -35.03
N THR A 7 8.92 -24.79 -35.16
CA THR A 7 9.80 -24.37 -34.07
C THR A 7 9.55 -22.93 -33.63
N ALA A 8 9.27 -22.02 -34.56
CA ALA A 8 8.93 -20.63 -34.24
C ALA A 8 7.58 -20.52 -33.49
N LEU A 9 6.59 -21.34 -33.87
CA LEU A 9 5.30 -21.43 -33.18
C LEU A 9 5.45 -22.01 -31.76
N ILE A 10 6.28 -23.05 -31.60
CA ILE A 10 6.57 -23.63 -30.29
C ILE A 10 7.27 -22.60 -29.39
N ALA A 11 8.30 -21.91 -29.89
CA ALA A 11 8.99 -20.87 -29.13
C ALA A 11 8.05 -19.71 -28.72
N LEU A 12 7.11 -19.33 -29.58
CA LEU A 12 6.11 -18.32 -29.28
C LEU A 12 5.13 -18.79 -28.20
N LEU A 13 4.65 -20.03 -28.29
CA LEU A 13 3.80 -20.64 -27.28
C LEU A 13 4.51 -20.80 -25.93
N GLU A 14 5.77 -21.22 -25.93
CA GLU A 14 6.58 -21.32 -24.72
C GLU A 14 6.78 -19.95 -24.08
N SER A 15 6.97 -18.89 -24.87
CA SER A 15 7.05 -17.51 -24.36
C SER A 15 5.73 -17.03 -23.76
N GLU A 16 4.60 -17.40 -24.36
CA GLU A 16 3.28 -17.02 -23.87
C GLU A 16 2.92 -17.80 -22.59
N ILE A 17 3.29 -19.08 -22.51
CA ILE A 17 3.14 -19.90 -21.31
C ILE A 17 4.01 -19.37 -20.18
N ALA A 18 5.25 -18.98 -20.46
CA ALA A 18 6.14 -18.36 -19.47
C ALA A 18 5.55 -17.04 -18.95
N ARG A 19 5.00 -16.19 -19.84
CA ARG A 19 4.33 -14.95 -19.47
C ARG A 19 3.10 -15.19 -18.60
N GLN A 20 2.28 -16.20 -18.93
CA GLN A 20 1.12 -16.58 -18.12
C GLN A 20 1.55 -17.16 -16.77
N ALA A 21 2.64 -17.93 -16.71
CA ALA A 21 3.19 -18.47 -15.48
C ALA A 21 3.73 -17.36 -14.56
N GLU A 22 4.37 -16.33 -15.11
CA GLU A 22 4.80 -15.14 -14.36
C GLU A 22 3.61 -14.32 -13.83
N GLN A 23 2.55 -14.17 -14.63
CA GLN A 23 1.30 -13.55 -14.20
C GLN A 23 0.55 -14.38 -13.16
N SER A 24 0.84 -15.68 -13.09
CA SER A 24 0.27 -16.63 -12.13
C SER A 24 1.20 -16.89 -10.94
N ALA A 25 2.38 -16.26 -10.91
CA ALA A 25 3.35 -16.47 -9.84
C ALA A 25 2.71 -16.08 -8.50
N PRO A 26 2.81 -16.94 -7.47
CA PRO A 26 2.20 -16.69 -6.18
C PRO A 26 2.78 -15.39 -5.62
N TYR A 27 1.89 -14.47 -5.27
CA TYR A 27 2.22 -13.25 -4.55
C TYR A 27 3.12 -13.57 -3.36
N GLU A 28 4.20 -12.81 -3.20
CA GLU A 28 5.01 -12.87 -1.99
C GLU A 28 4.08 -12.68 -0.80
N ASN A 29 3.97 -13.72 0.03
CA ASN A 29 3.29 -13.63 1.31
C ASN A 29 4.21 -12.83 2.22
N VAL A 30 4.22 -11.51 2.04
CA VAL A 30 4.73 -10.62 3.07
C VAL A 30 3.83 -10.84 4.27
N GLU A 31 4.42 -11.30 5.37
CA GLU A 31 3.71 -11.50 6.64
C GLU A 31 2.91 -10.23 6.96
N PHE A 32 1.69 -10.40 7.45
CA PHE A 32 0.87 -9.31 7.95
C PHE A 32 1.54 -8.70 9.18
N GLY A 33 2.48 -7.79 8.94
CA GLY A 33 3.07 -6.94 9.94
C GLY A 33 2.19 -5.73 10.21
N SER A 34 2.49 -4.98 11.28
CA SER A 34 1.84 -3.69 11.53
C SER A 34 2.22 -2.62 10.50
N THR A 35 3.02 -2.97 9.48
CA THR A 35 3.54 -2.12 8.42
C THR A 35 3.27 -2.78 7.08
N MET A 36 2.69 -2.02 6.16
CA MET A 36 2.30 -2.41 4.82
C MET A 36 3.04 -1.54 3.81
N SER A 37 3.29 -2.09 2.63
CA SER A 37 3.86 -1.39 1.47
C SER A 37 2.98 -1.65 0.24
N ALA A 38 3.26 -1.00 -0.90
CA ALA A 38 2.55 -1.24 -2.16
C ALA A 38 2.64 -2.68 -2.68
N PHE A 39 3.60 -3.46 -2.17
CA PHE A 39 3.80 -4.88 -2.49
C PHE A 39 3.09 -5.83 -1.52
N SER A 40 2.54 -5.32 -0.41
CA SER A 40 1.84 -6.12 0.59
C SER A 40 0.40 -6.42 0.15
N LYS A 41 -0.09 -7.62 0.47
CA LYS A 41 -1.51 -7.96 0.31
C LYS A 41 -2.37 -7.10 1.24
N ILE A 42 -3.58 -6.82 0.80
CA ILE A 42 -4.53 -5.99 1.53
C ILE A 42 -5.47 -6.90 2.33
N GLU A 43 -5.59 -6.66 3.64
CA GLU A 43 -6.62 -7.31 4.45
C GLU A 43 -7.98 -6.65 4.20
N VAL A 44 -8.92 -7.45 3.68
CA VAL A 44 -10.30 -7.01 3.49
C VAL A 44 -11.06 -7.18 4.81
N THR A 45 -11.34 -6.06 5.48
CA THR A 45 -12.19 -6.05 6.67
C THR A 45 -13.67 -6.26 6.29
N ASP A 46 -14.51 -6.66 7.25
CA ASP A 46 -15.94 -6.91 7.00
C ASP A 46 -16.67 -5.70 6.40
N ILE A 47 -16.26 -4.48 6.76
CA ILE A 47 -16.79 -3.23 6.20
C ILE A 47 -16.45 -3.13 4.72
N VAL A 48 -15.18 -3.38 4.36
CA VAL A 48 -14.73 -3.34 2.96
C VAL A 48 -15.39 -4.45 2.16
N ARG A 49 -15.51 -5.66 2.72
CA ARG A 49 -16.22 -6.80 2.10
C ARG A 49 -17.66 -6.44 1.75
N GLN A 50 -18.36 -5.73 2.64
CA GLN A 50 -19.73 -5.28 2.39
C GLN A 50 -19.82 -4.22 1.27
N MET A 51 -18.77 -3.43 1.06
CA MET A 51 -18.72 -2.42 -0.01
C MET A 51 -18.38 -3.01 -1.38
N ILE A 52 -17.49 -4.01 -1.46
CA ILE A 52 -16.98 -4.55 -2.73
C ILE A 52 -17.76 -5.77 -3.25
N GLY A 53 -18.48 -6.49 -2.37
CA GLY A 53 -19.11 -7.77 -2.70
C GLY A 53 -18.15 -8.96 -2.54
N GLN A 54 -18.67 -10.12 -2.11
CA GLN A 54 -17.85 -11.32 -1.83
C GLN A 54 -17.10 -11.84 -3.07
N GLU A 55 -17.69 -11.66 -4.24
CA GLU A 55 -17.11 -12.08 -5.51
C GLU A 55 -15.83 -11.32 -5.89
N ASN A 56 -15.63 -10.11 -5.33
CA ASN A 56 -14.47 -9.27 -5.64
C ASN A 56 -13.39 -9.30 -4.56
N GLU A 57 -13.61 -10.03 -3.46
CA GLU A 57 -12.70 -10.06 -2.31
C GLU A 57 -11.30 -10.55 -2.70
N GLU A 58 -11.22 -11.62 -3.50
CA GLU A 58 -9.94 -12.16 -3.94
C GLU A 58 -9.13 -11.15 -4.77
N LEU A 59 -9.78 -10.45 -5.70
CA LEU A 59 -9.14 -9.44 -6.54
C LEU A 59 -8.71 -8.21 -5.73
N TYR A 60 -9.49 -7.83 -4.72
CA TYR A 60 -9.22 -6.67 -3.89
C TYR A 60 -8.13 -6.92 -2.84
N SER A 61 -7.93 -8.19 -2.45
CA SER A 61 -6.88 -8.59 -1.50
C SER A 61 -5.46 -8.58 -2.09
N LEU A 62 -5.35 -8.43 -3.42
CA LEU A 62 -4.09 -8.43 -4.13
C LEU A 62 -3.26 -7.17 -3.79
N PRO A 63 -1.92 -7.26 -3.79
CA PRO A 63 -1.08 -6.08 -3.66
C PRO A 63 -1.28 -5.15 -4.85
N LEU A 64 -1.06 -3.86 -4.61
CA LEU A 64 -1.19 -2.82 -5.64
C LEU A 64 -0.18 -3.03 -6.77
N ILE A 65 1.03 -3.49 -6.42
CA ILE A 65 2.12 -3.73 -7.37
C ILE A 65 2.69 -5.15 -7.15
N ARG A 66 2.92 -5.86 -8.24
CA ARG A 66 3.52 -7.20 -8.23
C ARG A 66 5.04 -7.08 -8.37
N ARG A 67 5.77 -7.29 -7.28
CA ARG A 67 7.25 -7.13 -7.24
C ARG A 67 7.96 -7.88 -8.37
N GLY A 68 7.62 -9.15 -8.59
CA GLY A 68 8.27 -10.02 -9.59
C GLY A 68 8.07 -9.55 -11.03
N SER A 69 6.82 -9.40 -11.48
CA SER A 69 6.56 -8.98 -12.87
C SER A 69 7.05 -7.56 -13.12
N THR A 70 6.88 -6.65 -12.14
CA THR A 70 7.36 -5.28 -12.27
C THR A 70 8.89 -5.21 -12.35
N LEU A 71 9.62 -6.09 -11.65
CA LEU A 71 11.08 -6.16 -11.75
C LEU A 71 11.53 -6.53 -13.17
N GLU A 72 10.94 -7.57 -13.76
CA GLU A 72 11.28 -8.01 -15.12
C GLU A 72 10.86 -6.99 -16.17
N ASP A 73 9.69 -6.38 -16.03
CA ASP A 73 9.25 -5.29 -16.90
C ASP A 73 10.21 -4.10 -16.85
N LEU A 74 10.65 -3.70 -15.64
CA LEU A 74 11.63 -2.61 -15.46
C LEU A 74 12.98 -2.96 -16.09
N LYS A 75 13.49 -4.16 -15.87
CA LYS A 75 14.73 -4.63 -16.53
C LYS A 75 14.60 -4.58 -18.04
N HIS A 76 13.45 -4.99 -18.57
CA HIS A 76 13.22 -4.99 -20.01
C HIS A 76 13.18 -3.58 -20.58
N ILE A 77 12.47 -2.66 -19.91
CA ILE A 77 12.40 -1.24 -20.29
C ILE A 77 13.80 -0.62 -20.27
N GLU A 78 14.59 -0.85 -19.20
CA GLU A 78 15.94 -0.29 -19.10
C GLU A 78 16.93 -0.86 -20.13
N ARG A 79 16.75 -2.12 -20.54
CA ARG A 79 17.53 -2.67 -21.66
C ARG A 79 17.15 -2.03 -22.99
N LEU A 80 15.88 -1.68 -23.18
CA LEU A 80 15.41 -1.00 -24.40
C LEU A 80 15.88 0.46 -24.47
N THR A 81 16.17 1.11 -23.34
CA THR A 81 16.75 2.45 -23.29
C THR A 81 18.26 2.47 -23.53
N GLY A 82 18.90 1.30 -23.62
CA GLY A 82 20.30 1.12 -23.98
C GLY A 82 21.24 0.77 -22.84
N ASN A 83 20.71 0.53 -21.64
CA ASN A 83 21.51 0.10 -20.49
C ASN A 83 21.92 -1.37 -20.63
N ASP A 84 23.07 -1.71 -20.05
CA ASP A 84 23.53 -3.10 -20.04
C ASP A 84 22.68 -3.96 -19.09
N ALA A 85 22.82 -5.28 -19.19
CA ALA A 85 21.98 -6.19 -18.43
C ALA A 85 22.17 -6.09 -16.90
N ALA A 86 23.34 -5.63 -16.43
CA ALA A 86 23.67 -5.53 -15.02
C ALA A 86 23.21 -4.18 -14.44
N GLU A 87 23.38 -3.11 -15.20
CA GLU A 87 22.90 -1.76 -14.89
C GLU A 87 21.37 -1.73 -14.87
N ALA A 88 20.71 -2.37 -15.84
CA ALA A 88 19.25 -2.51 -15.85
C ALA A 88 18.71 -3.25 -14.60
N ASP A 89 19.40 -4.29 -14.14
CA ASP A 89 19.02 -5.00 -12.90
C ASP A 89 19.23 -4.12 -11.66
N HIS A 90 20.36 -3.43 -11.58
CA HIS A 90 20.65 -2.52 -10.48
C HIS A 90 19.64 -1.36 -10.40
N VAL A 91 19.30 -0.75 -11.54
CA VAL A 91 18.29 0.33 -11.62
C VAL A 91 16.91 -0.18 -11.24
N ALA A 92 16.48 -1.33 -11.78
CA ALA A 92 15.17 -1.90 -11.47
C ALA A 92 15.03 -2.27 -10.00
N GLN A 93 16.06 -2.85 -9.38
CA GLN A 93 16.07 -3.14 -7.94
C GLN A 93 16.05 -1.86 -7.09
N GLY A 94 16.79 -0.83 -7.49
CA GLY A 94 16.78 0.48 -6.83
C GLY A 94 15.38 1.10 -6.83
N ILE A 95 14.72 1.13 -7.99
CA ILE A 95 13.36 1.66 -8.13
C ILE A 95 12.38 0.91 -7.22
N LEU A 96 12.42 -0.42 -7.19
CA LEU A 96 11.52 -1.20 -6.33
C LEU A 96 11.77 -0.95 -4.85
N SER A 97 13.04 -0.81 -4.44
CA SER A 97 13.39 -0.44 -3.07
C SER A 97 12.86 0.95 -2.71
N ASP A 98 12.98 1.93 -3.62
CA ASP A 98 12.46 3.28 -3.39
C ASP A 98 10.93 3.29 -3.27
N VAL A 99 10.25 2.54 -4.14
CA VAL A 99 8.79 2.36 -4.05
C VAL A 99 8.41 1.73 -2.71
N GLU A 100 9.15 0.73 -2.25
CA GLU A 100 8.88 0.07 -0.96
C GLU A 100 8.96 1.07 0.20
N VAL A 101 10.03 1.86 0.24
CA VAL A 101 10.28 2.88 1.27
C VAL A 101 9.22 3.98 1.23
N VAL A 102 8.91 4.52 0.06
CA VAL A 102 7.96 5.64 -0.10
C VAL A 102 6.52 5.21 0.22
N THR A 103 6.19 3.94 -0.01
CA THR A 103 4.82 3.41 0.19
C THR A 103 4.65 2.72 1.55
N THR A 104 5.66 2.72 2.40
CA THR A 104 5.57 2.14 3.74
C THR A 104 4.59 2.93 4.61
N TYR A 105 3.60 2.23 5.16
CA TYR A 105 2.59 2.78 6.06
C TYR A 105 2.24 1.77 7.17
N PRO A 106 1.91 2.18 8.41
CA PRO A 106 1.93 3.53 8.95
C PRO A 106 3.37 4.01 9.21
N PRO A 107 3.61 5.34 9.22
CA PRO A 107 4.92 5.88 9.54
C PRO A 107 5.32 5.50 10.97
N GLY A 108 6.59 5.15 11.17
CA GLY A 108 7.11 4.80 12.51
C GLY A 108 7.01 5.93 13.54
N ILE A 109 6.87 7.18 13.08
CA ILE A 109 6.49 8.32 13.91
C ILE A 109 4.97 8.42 13.87
N LEU A 110 4.31 7.74 14.80
CA LEU A 110 2.91 8.01 15.11
C LEU A 110 2.84 9.43 15.69
N MET A 111 1.97 10.28 15.15
CA MET A 111 1.77 11.61 15.72
C MET A 111 1.50 11.48 17.21
N PRO A 112 2.18 12.25 18.09
CA PRO A 112 1.94 12.19 19.51
C PRO A 112 0.44 12.43 19.75
N HIS A 113 -0.23 11.44 20.32
CA HIS A 113 -1.65 11.51 20.61
C HIS A 113 -1.85 12.44 21.81
N ASP A 114 -1.87 13.74 21.54
CA ASP A 114 -2.36 14.72 22.51
C ASP A 114 -3.88 14.59 22.57
N LYS A 115 -4.35 14.00 23.67
CA LYS A 115 -5.79 13.80 23.93
C LYS A 115 -6.55 15.12 23.86
N HIS A 116 -5.93 16.24 24.19
CA HIS A 116 -6.57 17.56 24.12
C HIS A 116 -6.81 17.96 22.66
N GLN A 117 -5.80 17.87 21.80
CA GLN A 117 -5.93 18.18 20.37
C GLN A 117 -6.92 17.26 19.66
N PHE A 118 -6.94 15.97 20.00
CA PHE A 118 -7.95 15.05 19.46
C PHE A 118 -9.37 15.50 19.80
N MET A 119 -9.63 15.82 21.06
CA MET A 119 -10.96 16.26 21.49
C MET A 119 -11.33 17.62 20.94
N ASP A 120 -10.38 18.54 20.78
CA ASP A 120 -10.61 19.82 20.11
C ASP A 120 -10.98 19.61 18.63
N SER A 121 -10.31 18.70 17.93
CA SER A 121 -10.65 18.34 16.55
C SER A 121 -12.01 17.65 16.42
N LEU A 122 -12.39 16.85 17.43
CA LEU A 122 -13.68 16.18 17.49
C LEU A 122 -14.81 17.19 17.69
N ASN A 123 -14.62 18.13 18.62
CA ASN A 123 -15.59 19.20 18.85
C ASN A 123 -15.72 20.14 17.65
N HIS A 124 -14.60 20.47 17.00
CA HIS A 124 -14.64 21.25 15.76
C HIS A 124 -15.42 20.53 14.66
N SER A 125 -15.22 19.21 14.53
CA SER A 125 -15.99 18.40 13.58
C SER A 125 -17.48 18.39 13.95
N LEU A 126 -17.82 18.24 15.22
CA LEU A 126 -19.21 18.31 15.70
C LEU A 126 -19.87 19.65 15.38
N GLU A 127 -19.19 20.77 15.64
CA GLU A 127 -19.68 22.12 15.32
C GLU A 127 -19.93 22.29 13.81
N VAL A 128 -19.01 21.81 12.96
CA VAL A 128 -19.15 21.87 11.49
C VAL A 128 -20.36 21.06 11.01
N PHE A 129 -20.68 19.95 11.66
CA PHE A 129 -21.87 19.14 11.35
C PHE A 129 -23.13 19.57 12.12
N GLY A 130 -23.08 20.71 12.84
CA GLY A 130 -24.23 21.29 13.54
C GLY A 130 -24.56 20.64 14.89
N GLY A 131 -23.66 19.82 15.44
CA GLY A 131 -23.72 19.25 16.77
C GLY A 131 -23.14 20.19 17.84
N GLN A 132 -23.47 19.94 19.11
CA GLN A 132 -22.88 20.67 20.23
C GLN A 132 -21.53 20.06 20.63
N PRO A 133 -20.56 20.89 21.07
CA PRO A 133 -19.27 20.40 21.51
C PRO A 133 -19.41 19.53 22.77
N TYR A 134 -18.75 18.38 22.78
CA TYR A 134 -18.83 17.37 23.83
C TYR A 134 -18.35 17.87 25.20
N TYR A 135 -17.40 18.83 25.22
CA TYR A 135 -16.94 19.44 26.47
C TYR A 135 -18.00 20.29 27.16
N ASP A 136 -18.96 20.86 26.45
CA ASP A 136 -19.93 21.76 27.08
C ASP A 136 -21.04 21.00 27.84
N GLU A 137 -21.38 19.77 27.42
CA GLU A 137 -22.46 18.99 28.05
C GLU A 137 -21.98 17.94 29.07
N HIS A 138 -20.79 17.34 28.88
CA HIS A 138 -20.41 16.12 29.62
C HIS A 138 -19.15 16.21 30.47
N MET A 139 -18.34 17.26 30.33
CA MET A 139 -17.14 17.46 31.12
C MET A 139 -17.13 18.88 31.66
N LEU A 140 -17.43 19.03 32.95
CA LEU A 140 -17.33 20.28 33.73
C LEU A 140 -16.29 21.25 33.15
N GLY A 141 -16.82 22.25 32.44
CA GLY A 141 -16.29 23.56 32.08
C GLY A 141 -14.78 23.76 31.97
N ARG A 142 -14.41 24.64 31.04
CA ARG A 142 -13.12 25.37 30.98
C ARG A 142 -12.55 25.88 32.34
N ALA A 143 -13.33 25.82 33.42
CA ALA A 143 -12.99 26.23 34.78
C ALA A 143 -12.13 25.25 35.61
N LYS A 144 -11.86 23.99 35.21
CA LYS A 144 -11.02 23.08 36.02
C LYS A 144 -9.56 22.89 35.59
N LEU A 145 -9.13 23.49 34.47
CA LEU A 145 -7.74 23.40 34.00
C LEU A 145 -6.96 24.73 34.10
N ALA A 146 -7.61 25.82 34.50
CA ALA A 146 -6.95 27.10 34.81
C ALA A 146 -6.36 27.17 36.23
N ASP A 147 -6.51 26.10 37.03
CA ASP A 147 -6.16 26.06 38.45
C ASP A 147 -4.98 25.10 38.73
N VAL A 148 -4.04 24.99 37.77
CA VAL A 148 -2.69 24.50 38.07
C VAL A 148 -1.83 25.74 38.34
N PRO A 149 -1.49 26.04 39.60
CA PRO A 149 -0.63 27.16 39.91
C PRO A 149 0.78 26.93 39.32
N GLU A 150 1.30 27.94 38.63
CA GLU A 150 2.74 28.10 38.47
C GLU A 150 3.39 28.26 39.85
N GLY A 151 4.32 27.37 40.19
CA GLY A 151 5.20 27.44 41.37
C GLY A 151 6.01 26.15 41.48
N ASP A 152 7.35 26.11 41.52
CA ASP A 152 8.40 27.14 41.62
C ASP A 152 9.43 27.00 40.48
#